data_AF-A0A1F6JL84-F1
#
_entry.id   AF-A0A1F6JL84-F1
#
_cell.length_a   1.000
_cell.length_b   1.000
_cell.length_c   1.000
_cell.angle_alpha   90.00
_cell.angle_beta   90.00
_cell.angle_gamma   90.00
#
_symmetry.space_group_name_H-M   'P 1'
#
loop_
_entity.id
_entity.type
_entity.pdbx_description
1 polymer ?
#
loop_
_entity_poly.entity_id
_entity_poly.type
_entity_poly.pdbx_seq_one_letter_code
_entity_poly.pdbx_strand_id
1 'polypeptide(L)'
;MKVVIFAGGVGTRLWPLSRKNTPKQFEKIVGDKSTLQLAVERLQPEFKYEDIYVSTGKKYENIVRSHLPQIPSDNFILEPEMRDVGPAVGVAMGIVGKENPNEPVAIIWSDHFVKKERRFREVLLFAEKLVSSNPSSLIFIGQRARFANQNLGWIEFGDEIDSVRGTKIFKFKKLIYRPSLEEAQKFLENQNYAWNPGYFVTTPQFVLSQYEKFAPKIWEGIMDIQKSYKTNSYEKIMQKTYPEFETISFDSAILEKIDTDKVFVIAADLGWSDVGAWEALKEALQISIHENVTKGKVMLEGSSDNLVFNYTDQLVVGLDLSKVIIINTDDVLLVCPKDSVPQIKKFVESLSGTEYEDLT
;
A
#
# COMPACT_ATOMS: atom_id res chain seq x y z
N MET A 1 -14.44 -5.23 -12.91
CA MET A 1 -13.56 -5.61 -11.78
C MET A 1 -13.83 -4.68 -10.61
N LYS A 2 -13.85 -5.22 -9.40
CA LYS A 2 -13.83 -4.45 -8.16
C LYS A 2 -12.41 -4.10 -7.73
N VAL A 3 -12.23 -3.06 -6.93
CA VAL A 3 -10.94 -2.71 -6.34
C VAL A 3 -11.12 -2.59 -4.84
N VAL A 4 -10.31 -3.31 -4.06
CA VAL A 4 -10.26 -3.17 -2.60
C VAL A 4 -8.99 -2.42 -2.22
N ILE A 5 -9.17 -1.27 -1.58
CA ILE A 5 -8.10 -0.45 -1.05
C ILE A 5 -7.96 -0.71 0.44
N PHE A 6 -6.80 -1.19 0.88
CA PHE A 6 -6.50 -1.37 2.29
C PHE A 6 -5.88 -0.09 2.87
N ALA A 7 -6.56 0.46 3.87
CA ALA A 7 -6.19 1.68 4.58
C ALA A 7 -5.89 1.39 6.06
N GLY A 8 -4.91 0.51 6.28
CA GLY A 8 -4.33 0.18 7.57
C GLY A 8 -2.93 0.80 7.77
N GLY A 9 -2.41 0.69 8.99
CA GLY A 9 -1.07 1.18 9.37
C GLY A 9 -1.10 2.49 10.17
N VAL A 10 -0.12 2.64 11.07
CA VAL A 10 0.05 3.83 11.93
C VAL A 10 1.09 4.80 11.33
N GLY A 11 2.08 4.28 10.59
CA GLY A 11 2.96 5.11 9.76
C GLY A 11 3.97 5.99 10.49
N THR A 12 4.60 5.55 11.59
CA THR A 12 5.44 6.38 12.49
C THR A 12 6.73 6.98 11.92
N ARG A 13 7.15 6.60 10.71
CA ARG A 13 8.41 7.04 10.08
C ARG A 13 8.30 8.35 9.30
N LEU A 14 7.10 8.92 9.21
CA LEU A 14 6.84 10.25 8.63
C LEU A 14 6.59 11.30 9.71
N TRP A 15 7.00 11.05 10.95
CA TRP A 15 7.02 12.06 12.00
C TRP A 15 7.85 13.26 11.54
N PRO A 16 7.47 14.51 11.84
CA PRO A 16 6.35 14.93 12.73
C PRO A 16 4.97 15.03 12.08
N LEU A 17 4.85 14.68 10.79
CA LEU A 17 3.58 14.75 10.06
C LEU A 17 2.63 13.61 10.45
N SER A 18 3.13 12.37 10.51
CA SER A 18 2.36 11.22 11.01
C SER A 18 2.44 11.11 12.53
N ARG A 19 1.31 10.88 13.20
CA ARG A 19 1.22 10.67 14.65
C ARG A 19 0.36 9.47 14.98
N LYS A 20 0.37 9.00 16.24
CA LYS A 20 -0.51 7.91 16.69
C LYS A 20 -1.99 8.17 16.37
N ASN A 21 -2.42 9.43 16.50
CA ASN A 21 -3.81 9.84 16.29
C ASN A 21 -4.13 10.23 14.84
N THR A 22 -3.12 10.51 14.02
CA THR A 22 -3.26 10.85 12.60
C THR A 22 -2.38 9.95 11.73
N PRO A 23 -2.90 8.77 11.33
CA PRO A 23 -2.19 7.86 10.44
C PRO A 23 -1.80 8.51 9.11
N LYS A 24 -0.63 8.13 8.60
CA LYS A 24 -0.03 8.69 7.38
C LYS A 24 -0.96 8.75 6.16
N GLN A 25 -1.86 7.78 6.01
CA GLN A 25 -2.75 7.68 4.85
C GLN A 25 -3.81 8.78 4.78
N PHE A 26 -4.01 9.50 5.88
CA PHE A 26 -4.91 10.64 5.98
C PHE A 26 -4.18 11.98 5.88
N GLU A 27 -2.85 11.99 5.90
CA GLU A 27 -2.07 13.21 5.83
C GLU A 27 -1.83 13.68 4.39
N LYS A 28 -1.80 15.00 4.21
CA LYS A 28 -1.56 15.66 2.91
C LYS A 28 -0.07 15.62 2.55
N ILE A 29 0.45 14.42 2.32
CA ILE A 29 1.88 14.18 2.07
C ILE A 29 2.30 14.68 0.68
N VAL A 30 1.45 14.50 -0.34
CA VAL A 30 1.73 14.95 -1.72
C VAL A 30 0.64 15.92 -2.15
N GLY A 31 1.02 17.19 -2.37
CA GLY A 31 0.07 18.25 -2.68
C GLY A 31 -0.93 18.45 -1.54
N ASP A 32 -2.21 18.61 -1.87
CA ASP A 32 -3.28 18.95 -0.91
C ASP A 32 -4.18 17.76 -0.55
N LYS A 33 -3.81 16.54 -0.96
CA LYS A 33 -4.63 15.34 -0.82
C LYS A 33 -3.92 14.27 -0.01
N SER A 34 -4.70 13.46 0.70
CA SER A 34 -4.13 12.31 1.41
C SER A 34 -3.77 11.18 0.45
N THR A 35 -2.86 10.29 0.85
CA THR A 35 -2.49 9.16 -0.02
C THR A 35 -3.70 8.25 -0.30
N LEU A 36 -4.64 8.13 0.65
CA LEU A 36 -5.92 7.44 0.44
C LEU A 36 -6.74 8.09 -0.70
N GLN A 37 -6.85 9.42 -0.71
CA GLN A 37 -7.55 10.13 -1.79
C GLN A 37 -6.83 9.91 -3.13
N LEU A 38 -5.49 9.98 -3.14
CA LEU A 38 -4.68 9.68 -4.33
C LEU A 38 -4.80 8.22 -4.78
N ALA A 39 -5.05 7.28 -3.86
CA ALA A 39 -5.28 5.87 -4.17
C ALA A 39 -6.63 5.64 -4.87
N VAL A 40 -7.66 6.42 -4.52
CA VAL A 40 -8.96 6.38 -5.21
C VAL A 40 -8.89 7.14 -6.54
N GLU A 41 -8.25 8.31 -6.57
CA GLU A 41 -8.17 9.14 -7.77
C GLU A 41 -7.36 8.50 -8.89
N ARG A 42 -6.26 7.78 -8.59
CA ARG A 42 -5.47 7.10 -9.63
C ARG A 42 -6.23 6.02 -10.38
N LEU A 43 -7.38 5.57 -9.85
CA LEU A 43 -8.26 4.60 -10.50
C LEU A 43 -9.22 5.26 -11.50
N GLN A 44 -9.36 6.58 -11.47
CA GLN A 44 -10.23 7.32 -12.38
C GLN A 44 -9.54 7.59 -13.73
N PRO A 45 -10.32 7.70 -14.83
CA PRO A 45 -11.77 7.43 -14.94
C PRO A 45 -12.18 5.96 -15.17
N GLU A 46 -11.23 5.02 -15.22
CA GLU A 46 -11.46 3.65 -15.69
C GLU A 46 -12.25 2.78 -14.71
N PHE A 47 -12.22 3.06 -13.41
CA PHE A 47 -12.97 2.35 -12.38
C PHE A 47 -14.00 3.27 -11.73
N LYS A 48 -15.27 2.87 -11.71
CA LYS A 48 -16.32 3.69 -11.08
C LYS A 48 -16.23 3.61 -9.56
N TYR A 49 -16.71 4.63 -8.86
CA TYR A 49 -16.69 4.66 -7.39
C TYR A 49 -17.50 3.54 -6.75
N GLU A 50 -18.54 3.03 -7.43
CA GLU A 50 -19.36 1.92 -6.94
C GLU A 50 -18.61 0.57 -6.97
N ASP A 51 -17.53 0.49 -7.73
CA ASP A 51 -16.68 -0.70 -7.83
C ASP A 51 -15.48 -0.66 -6.87
N ILE A 52 -15.32 0.43 -6.10
CA ILE A 52 -14.22 0.63 -5.16
C ILE A 52 -14.69 0.39 -3.73
N TYR A 53 -13.98 -0.48 -3.02
CA TYR A 53 -14.14 -0.79 -1.60
C TYR A 53 -12.94 -0.31 -0.81
N VAL A 54 -13.16 0.08 0.45
CA VAL A 54 -12.09 0.50 1.36
C VAL A 54 -12.15 -0.33 2.64
N SER A 55 -11.10 -1.08 2.93
CA SER A 55 -10.93 -1.81 4.20
C SER A 55 -10.10 -0.99 5.17
N THR A 56 -10.60 -0.76 6.38
CA THR A 56 -9.90 0.01 7.40
C THR A 56 -10.45 -0.28 8.79
N GLY A 57 -9.75 0.15 9.84
CA GLY A 57 -10.23 0.02 11.21
C GLY A 57 -11.47 0.87 11.48
N LYS A 58 -12.44 0.33 12.23
CA LYS A 58 -13.71 1.00 12.60
C LYS A 58 -13.50 2.38 13.22
N LYS A 59 -12.42 2.57 14.00
CA LYS A 59 -12.06 3.87 14.58
C LYS A 59 -11.79 4.98 13.55
N TYR A 60 -11.48 4.64 12.31
CA TYR A 60 -11.20 5.60 11.23
C TYR A 60 -12.41 5.85 10.32
N GLU A 61 -13.58 5.30 10.64
CA GLU A 61 -14.77 5.41 9.79
C GLU A 61 -15.09 6.86 9.41
N ASN A 62 -15.14 7.76 10.39
CA ASN A 62 -15.52 9.15 10.16
C ASN A 62 -14.54 9.89 9.23
N ILE A 63 -13.23 9.69 9.43
CA ILE A 63 -12.20 10.36 8.61
C ILE A 63 -12.14 9.78 7.19
N VAL A 64 -12.30 8.46 7.05
CA VAL A 64 -12.27 7.81 5.73
C VAL A 64 -13.49 8.22 4.91
N ARG A 65 -14.68 8.27 5.52
CA ARG A 65 -15.91 8.73 4.85
C ARG A 65 -15.85 10.21 4.46
N SER A 66 -15.25 11.07 5.30
CA SER A 66 -15.09 12.49 4.96
C SER A 66 -14.07 12.73 3.84
N HIS A 67 -13.03 11.90 3.75
CA HIS A 67 -12.04 11.97 2.68
C HIS A 67 -12.57 11.45 1.35
N LEU A 68 -13.50 10.50 1.39
CA LEU A 68 -14.02 9.77 0.23
C LEU A 68 -15.57 9.82 0.14
N PRO A 69 -16.20 11.01 0.10
CA PRO A 69 -17.66 11.13 0.07
C PRO A 69 -18.31 10.52 -1.18
N GLN A 70 -17.53 10.30 -2.24
CA GLN A 70 -17.96 9.69 -3.49
C GLN A 70 -18.08 8.16 -3.45
N ILE A 71 -17.49 7.50 -2.45
CA ILE A 71 -17.55 6.03 -2.30
C ILE A 71 -18.87 5.66 -1.60
N PRO A 72 -19.65 4.67 -2.10
CA PRO A 72 -20.89 4.25 -1.45
C PRO A 72 -20.68 3.82 -0.01
N SER A 73 -21.68 4.10 0.85
CA SER A 73 -21.55 3.85 2.29
C SER A 73 -21.35 2.37 2.64
N ASP A 74 -21.88 1.47 1.82
CA ASP A 74 -21.79 0.01 1.98
C ASP A 74 -20.45 -0.58 1.50
N ASN A 75 -19.62 0.23 0.83
CA ASN A 75 -18.32 -0.19 0.30
C ASN A 75 -17.18 0.01 1.31
N PHE A 76 -17.47 0.50 2.51
CA PHE A 76 -16.50 0.58 3.61
C PHE A 76 -16.56 -0.68 4.47
N ILE A 77 -15.46 -1.43 4.49
CA ILE A 77 -15.29 -2.64 5.29
C ILE A 77 -14.54 -2.22 6.55
N LEU A 78 -15.25 -2.24 7.69
CA LEU A 78 -14.77 -1.66 8.94
C LEU A 78 -14.35 -2.76 9.92
N GLU A 79 -13.04 -2.87 10.12
CA GLU A 79 -12.40 -3.88 10.97
C GLU A 79 -12.48 -3.46 12.44
N PRO A 80 -13.05 -4.26 13.35
CA PRO A 80 -13.21 -3.88 14.75
C PRO A 80 -11.88 -3.87 15.52
N GLU A 81 -10.91 -4.66 15.09
CA GLU A 81 -9.58 -4.77 15.69
C GLU A 81 -8.52 -5.01 14.60
N MET A 82 -7.26 -4.66 14.88
CA MET A 82 -6.16 -4.92 13.96
C MET A 82 -5.72 -6.38 14.09
N ARG A 83 -5.81 -7.14 12.99
CA ARG A 83 -5.37 -8.55 12.90
C ARG A 83 -4.37 -8.80 11.76
N ASP A 84 -3.66 -7.75 11.36
CA ASP A 84 -2.78 -7.73 10.18
C ASP A 84 -3.57 -7.98 8.86
N VAL A 85 -2.88 -8.05 7.73
CA VAL A 85 -3.47 -8.05 6.39
C VAL A 85 -4.22 -9.35 6.08
N GLY A 86 -3.77 -10.49 6.60
CA GLY A 86 -4.34 -11.80 6.26
C GLY A 86 -5.84 -11.85 6.50
N PRO A 87 -6.33 -11.64 7.72
CA PRO A 87 -7.77 -11.57 7.99
C PRO A 87 -8.51 -10.48 7.21
N ALA A 88 -7.89 -9.30 7.04
CA ALA A 88 -8.49 -8.18 6.32
C ALA A 88 -8.78 -8.52 4.84
N VAL A 89 -7.81 -9.13 4.15
CA VAL A 89 -7.97 -9.59 2.75
C VAL A 89 -9.05 -10.66 2.67
N GLY A 90 -9.03 -11.65 3.57
CA GLY A 90 -10.00 -12.73 3.56
C GLY A 90 -11.44 -12.23 3.74
N VAL A 91 -11.67 -11.35 4.71
CA VAL A 91 -13.00 -10.75 4.94
C VAL A 91 -13.43 -9.88 3.76
N ALA A 92 -12.53 -9.08 3.19
CA ALA A 92 -12.86 -8.28 2.02
C ALA A 92 -13.25 -9.14 0.82
N MET A 93 -12.52 -10.23 0.55
CA MET A 93 -12.90 -11.18 -0.50
C MET A 93 -14.25 -11.86 -0.19
N GLY A 94 -14.50 -12.24 1.06
CA GLY A 94 -15.80 -12.76 1.49
C GLY A 94 -16.94 -11.79 1.18
N ILE A 95 -16.78 -10.51 1.54
CA ILE A 95 -17.79 -9.47 1.33
C ILE A 95 -18.00 -9.18 -0.16
N VAL A 96 -16.93 -8.87 -0.88
CA VAL A 96 -16.98 -8.50 -2.31
C VAL A 96 -17.46 -9.67 -3.17
N GLY A 97 -17.04 -10.89 -2.83
CA GLY A 97 -17.40 -12.11 -3.55
C GLY A 97 -18.78 -12.68 -3.24
N LYS A 98 -19.55 -12.11 -2.32
CA LYS A 98 -20.85 -12.69 -1.90
C LYS A 98 -21.84 -12.84 -3.07
N GLU A 99 -21.91 -11.83 -3.93
CA GLU A 99 -22.83 -11.85 -5.09
C GLU A 99 -22.13 -12.37 -6.36
N ASN A 100 -20.88 -11.95 -6.59
CA ASN A 100 -20.10 -12.34 -7.77
C ASN A 100 -18.75 -12.98 -7.37
N PRO A 101 -18.71 -14.27 -7.00
CA PRO A 101 -17.51 -14.90 -6.45
C PRO A 101 -16.36 -15.02 -7.48
N ASN A 102 -16.66 -14.94 -8.78
CA ASN A 102 -15.68 -15.04 -9.86
C ASN A 102 -15.36 -13.69 -10.52
N GLU A 103 -15.94 -12.58 -10.06
CA GLU A 103 -15.57 -11.26 -10.57
C GLU A 103 -14.14 -10.94 -10.14
N PRO A 104 -13.24 -10.51 -11.04
CA PRO A 104 -11.90 -10.12 -10.66
C PRO A 104 -11.90 -8.96 -9.67
N VAL A 105 -11.00 -9.04 -8.70
CA VAL A 105 -10.76 -8.03 -7.67
C VAL A 105 -9.29 -7.66 -7.66
N ALA A 106 -9.01 -6.36 -7.73
CA ALA A 106 -7.69 -5.81 -7.48
C ALA A 106 -7.52 -5.47 -6.00
N ILE A 107 -6.43 -5.91 -5.39
CA ILE A 107 -6.03 -5.59 -4.02
C ILE A 107 -4.90 -4.56 -4.08
N ILE A 108 -5.14 -3.38 -3.50
CA ILE A 108 -4.18 -2.27 -3.49
C ILE A 108 -4.09 -1.60 -2.11
N TRP A 109 -3.08 -0.75 -1.95
CA TRP A 109 -2.74 -0.08 -0.69
C TRP A 109 -2.93 1.42 -0.79
N SER A 110 -3.49 2.01 0.27
CA SER A 110 -3.79 3.44 0.35
C SER A 110 -2.57 4.36 0.54
N ASP A 111 -1.43 3.82 0.94
CA ASP A 111 -0.24 4.56 1.38
C ASP A 111 0.92 4.52 0.37
N HIS A 112 0.67 3.97 -0.81
CA HIS A 112 1.62 3.95 -1.91
C HIS A 112 1.44 5.16 -2.83
N PHE A 113 2.54 5.71 -3.33
CA PHE A 113 2.52 6.70 -4.41
C PHE A 113 2.75 6.03 -5.75
N VAL A 114 2.01 6.43 -6.78
CA VAL A 114 2.14 5.89 -8.16
C VAL A 114 2.15 7.07 -9.13
N LYS A 115 3.31 7.38 -9.70
CA LYS A 115 3.48 8.53 -10.60
C LYS A 115 2.84 8.32 -11.97
N LYS A 116 2.85 7.07 -12.47
CA LYS A 116 2.36 6.72 -13.82
C LYS A 116 0.95 6.12 -13.76
N GLU A 117 -0.02 6.89 -13.28
CA GLU A 117 -1.38 6.41 -13.00
C GLU A 117 -2.07 5.78 -14.21
N ARG A 118 -1.95 6.38 -15.40
CA ARG A 118 -2.49 5.80 -16.65
C ARG A 118 -1.93 4.40 -16.91
N ARG A 119 -0.62 4.22 -16.69
CA ARG A 119 0.05 2.92 -16.85
C ARG A 119 -0.41 1.91 -15.81
N PHE A 120 -0.64 2.36 -14.58
CA PHE A 120 -1.19 1.54 -13.51
C PHE A 120 -2.57 0.98 -13.85
N ARG A 121 -3.48 1.82 -14.37
CA ARG A 121 -4.81 1.38 -14.81
C ARG A 121 -4.76 0.42 -15.99
N GLU A 122 -3.90 0.66 -16.97
CA GLU A 122 -3.67 -0.28 -18.08
C GLU A 122 -3.23 -1.67 -17.58
N VAL A 123 -2.34 -1.71 -16.58
CA VAL A 123 -1.86 -2.97 -15.99
C VAL A 123 -2.98 -3.68 -15.24
N LEU A 124 -3.79 -2.96 -14.46
CA LEU A 124 -4.96 -3.53 -13.78
C LEU A 124 -5.97 -4.11 -14.79
N LEU A 125 -6.34 -3.37 -15.82
CA LEU A 125 -7.27 -3.84 -16.85
C LEU A 125 -6.73 -5.04 -17.65
N PHE A 126 -5.41 -5.14 -17.81
CA PHE A 126 -4.81 -6.32 -18.42
C PHE A 126 -4.88 -7.53 -17.48
N ALA A 127 -4.54 -7.36 -16.21
CA ALA A 127 -4.64 -8.39 -15.19
C ALA A 127 -6.09 -8.89 -15.02
N GLU A 128 -7.09 -7.99 -15.08
CA GLU A 128 -8.51 -8.33 -15.07
C GLU A 128 -8.85 -9.34 -16.18
N LYS A 129 -8.46 -9.05 -17.43
CA LYS A 129 -8.74 -9.94 -18.58
C LYS A 129 -8.14 -11.34 -18.42
N LEU A 130 -6.94 -11.41 -17.84
CA LEU A 130 -6.24 -12.66 -17.59
C LEU A 130 -6.96 -13.47 -16.50
N VAL A 131 -7.32 -12.85 -15.38
CA VAL A 131 -8.06 -13.51 -14.29
C VAL A 131 -9.46 -13.90 -14.74
N SER A 132 -10.15 -13.08 -15.54
CA SER A 132 -11.45 -13.46 -16.11
C SER A 132 -11.38 -14.71 -16.99
N SER A 133 -10.26 -14.92 -17.70
CA SER A 133 -10.05 -16.09 -18.55
C SER A 133 -9.53 -17.30 -17.77
N ASN A 134 -8.94 -17.08 -16.59
CA ASN A 134 -8.43 -18.12 -15.70
C ASN A 134 -8.77 -17.75 -14.23
N PRO A 135 -10.03 -17.98 -13.79
CA PRO A 135 -10.53 -17.47 -12.51
C PRO A 135 -9.84 -18.09 -11.29
N SER A 136 -9.10 -19.19 -11.46
CA SER A 136 -8.31 -19.84 -10.42
C SER A 136 -6.83 -19.42 -10.49
N SER A 137 -6.58 -18.12 -10.68
CA SER A 137 -5.23 -17.56 -10.73
C SER A 137 -5.09 -16.28 -9.93
N LEU A 138 -3.84 -15.96 -9.57
CA LEU A 138 -3.45 -14.72 -8.91
C LEU A 138 -2.32 -14.05 -9.70
N ILE A 139 -2.51 -12.78 -10.00
CA ILE A 139 -1.54 -11.96 -10.74
C ILE A 139 -0.88 -10.99 -9.77
N PHE A 140 0.43 -11.14 -9.58
CA PHE A 140 1.25 -10.11 -8.96
C PHE A 140 1.47 -8.96 -9.93
N ILE A 141 1.33 -7.74 -9.45
CA ILE A 141 1.75 -6.53 -10.17
C ILE A 141 3.05 -6.04 -9.54
N GLY A 142 4.17 -6.27 -10.20
CA GLY A 142 5.49 -5.87 -9.76
C GLY A 142 5.91 -4.50 -10.30
N GLN A 143 6.64 -3.72 -9.48
CA GLN A 143 7.30 -2.50 -9.92
C GLN A 143 8.71 -2.83 -10.40
N ARG A 144 9.07 -2.43 -11.63
CA ARG A 144 10.46 -2.55 -12.10
C ARG A 144 11.40 -1.79 -11.16
N ALA A 145 12.41 -2.49 -10.65
CA ALA A 145 13.37 -1.93 -9.73
C ALA A 145 14.21 -0.85 -10.42
N ARG A 146 14.51 0.22 -9.68
CA ARG A 146 15.35 1.33 -10.15
C ARG A 146 16.73 1.34 -9.49
N PHE A 147 16.83 0.67 -8.34
CA PHE A 147 18.04 0.52 -7.55
C PHE A 147 17.92 -0.74 -6.66
N ALA A 148 19.00 -1.12 -5.99
CA ALA A 148 19.02 -2.24 -5.05
C ALA A 148 18.38 -1.79 -3.73
N ASN A 149 17.28 -2.44 -3.31
CA ASN A 149 16.59 -2.11 -2.07
C ASN A 149 16.38 -3.37 -1.21
N GLN A 150 17.11 -3.45 -0.10
CA GLN A 150 17.02 -4.53 0.90
C GLN A 150 15.79 -4.43 1.80
N ASN A 151 15.03 -3.34 1.75
CA ASN A 151 13.86 -3.14 2.61
C ASN A 151 12.54 -3.58 1.96
N LEU A 152 12.57 -3.97 0.68
CA LEU A 152 11.41 -4.38 -0.10
C LEU A 152 11.40 -5.90 -0.35
N GLY A 153 10.21 -6.42 -0.65
CA GLY A 153 10.06 -7.74 -1.26
C GLY A 153 10.46 -7.69 -2.74
N TRP A 154 10.98 -8.80 -3.26
CA TRP A 154 11.38 -8.99 -4.64
C TRP A 154 10.68 -10.21 -5.23
N ILE A 155 10.09 -10.04 -6.41
CA ILE A 155 9.44 -11.10 -7.18
C ILE A 155 10.44 -11.58 -8.23
N GLU A 156 10.80 -12.86 -8.18
CA GLU A 156 11.48 -13.53 -9.28
C GLU A 156 10.44 -14.10 -10.24
N PHE A 157 10.59 -13.84 -11.53
CA PHE A 157 9.73 -14.38 -12.57
C PHE A 157 10.53 -15.12 -13.65
N GLY A 158 9.84 -16.04 -14.32
CA GLY A 158 10.39 -16.91 -15.35
C GLY A 158 10.00 -16.46 -16.75
N ASP A 159 9.66 -17.44 -17.57
CA ASP A 159 9.36 -17.22 -18.98
C ASP A 159 8.13 -16.33 -19.18
N GLU A 160 8.20 -15.51 -20.22
CA GLU A 160 7.06 -14.75 -20.73
C GLU A 160 6.01 -15.73 -21.28
N ILE A 161 4.77 -15.58 -20.84
CA ILE A 161 3.66 -16.45 -21.28
C ILE A 161 2.75 -15.77 -22.30
N ASP A 162 2.64 -14.43 -22.24
CA ASP A 162 1.80 -13.64 -23.13
C ASP A 162 2.20 -12.15 -23.06
N SER A 163 1.76 -11.36 -24.03
CA SER A 163 1.92 -9.92 -24.03
C SER A 163 0.78 -9.19 -24.73
N VAL A 164 0.33 -8.08 -24.16
CA VAL A 164 -0.71 -7.22 -24.74
C VAL A 164 -0.29 -5.77 -24.61
N ARG A 165 -0.24 -5.06 -25.76
CA ARG A 165 0.07 -3.61 -25.84
C ARG A 165 1.34 -3.22 -25.07
N GLY A 166 2.40 -4.04 -25.19
CA GLY A 166 3.68 -3.82 -24.51
C GLY A 166 3.69 -4.13 -23.01
N THR A 167 2.60 -4.66 -22.45
CA THR A 167 2.57 -5.26 -21.11
C THR A 167 2.77 -6.76 -21.23
N LYS A 168 3.78 -7.29 -20.56
CA LYS A 168 4.13 -8.71 -20.57
C LYS A 168 3.66 -9.37 -19.29
N ILE A 169 3.29 -10.64 -19.38
CA ILE A 169 3.02 -11.50 -18.24
C ILE A 169 4.02 -12.65 -18.22
N PHE A 170 4.48 -13.00 -17.03
CA PHE A 170 5.50 -14.00 -16.80
C PHE A 170 5.01 -15.05 -15.80
N LYS A 171 5.61 -16.24 -15.85
CA LYS A 171 5.42 -17.24 -14.78
C LYS A 171 6.04 -16.72 -13.48
N PHE A 172 5.34 -16.86 -12.37
CA PHE A 172 5.93 -16.61 -11.06
C PHE A 172 6.91 -17.73 -10.71
N LYS A 173 8.04 -17.39 -10.07
CA LYS A 173 8.97 -18.38 -9.52
C LYS A 173 8.97 -18.36 -8.01
N LYS A 174 9.31 -17.22 -7.42
CA LYS A 174 9.37 -17.06 -5.96
C LYS A 174 9.29 -15.61 -5.53
N LEU A 175 8.96 -15.44 -4.26
CA LEU A 175 8.98 -14.16 -3.55
C LEU A 175 10.11 -14.18 -2.53
N ILE A 176 10.88 -13.09 -2.48
CA ILE A 176 12.06 -12.96 -1.64
C ILE A 176 11.88 -11.72 -0.78
N TYR A 177 11.84 -11.90 0.54
CA TYR A 177 11.63 -10.79 1.47
C TYR A 177 12.93 -10.28 2.05
N ARG A 178 13.14 -8.95 1.94
CA ARG A 178 14.26 -8.23 2.56
C ARG A 178 15.61 -8.92 2.34
N PRO A 179 16.02 -9.13 1.07
CA PRO A 179 17.30 -9.74 0.77
C PRO A 179 18.46 -8.89 1.30
N SER A 180 19.67 -9.43 1.37
CA SER A 180 20.85 -8.62 1.62
C SER A 180 21.03 -7.57 0.51
N LEU A 181 21.75 -6.48 0.81
CA LEU A 181 22.04 -5.44 -0.19
C LEU A 181 22.81 -6.02 -1.41
N GLU A 182 23.71 -6.98 -1.16
CA GLU A 182 24.46 -7.68 -2.21
C GLU A 182 23.52 -8.49 -3.12
N GLU A 183 22.56 -9.22 -2.55
CA GLU A 183 21.54 -9.94 -3.31
C GLU A 183 20.62 -8.99 -4.09
N ALA A 184 20.18 -7.90 -3.47
CA ALA A 184 19.36 -6.88 -4.12
C ALA A 184 20.08 -6.26 -5.33
N GLN A 185 21.42 -6.10 -5.25
CA GLN A 185 22.24 -5.64 -6.37
C GLN A 185 22.25 -6.66 -7.51
N LYS A 186 22.43 -7.95 -7.19
CA LYS A 186 22.33 -9.04 -8.18
C LYS A 186 20.94 -9.11 -8.82
N PHE A 187 19.87 -8.87 -8.06
CA PHE A 187 18.51 -8.84 -8.58
C PHE A 187 18.28 -7.64 -9.50
N LEU A 188 18.81 -6.47 -9.16
CA LEU A 188 18.71 -5.27 -10.01
C LEU A 188 19.36 -5.48 -11.38
N GLU A 189 20.52 -6.15 -11.42
CA GLU A 189 21.25 -6.44 -12.65
C GLU A 189 20.54 -7.49 -13.53
N ASN A 190 19.62 -8.26 -12.95
CA ASN A 190 18.86 -9.29 -13.65
C ASN A 190 17.44 -8.79 -13.99
N GLN A 191 17.08 -8.84 -15.27
CA GLN A 191 15.79 -8.35 -15.77
C GLN A 191 14.57 -9.19 -15.32
N ASN A 192 14.81 -10.33 -14.68
CA ASN A 192 13.77 -11.25 -14.21
C ASN A 192 13.32 -10.98 -12.76
N TYR A 193 13.63 -9.80 -12.23
CA TYR A 193 13.25 -9.38 -10.90
C TYR A 193 12.50 -8.05 -10.92
N ALA A 194 11.53 -7.93 -10.02
CA ALA A 194 10.79 -6.70 -9.76
C ALA A 194 10.55 -6.56 -8.26
N TRP A 195 10.35 -5.33 -7.77
CA TRP A 195 9.86 -5.14 -6.42
C TRP A 195 8.42 -5.63 -6.28
N ASN A 196 8.09 -6.15 -5.10
CA ASN A 196 6.73 -6.47 -4.69
C ASN A 196 6.09 -5.24 -4.01
N PRO A 197 5.21 -4.48 -4.69
CA PRO A 197 4.41 -3.44 -4.06
C PRO A 197 3.19 -4.02 -3.31
N GLY A 198 3.03 -5.35 -3.25
CA GLY A 198 1.88 -6.00 -2.64
C GLY A 198 0.58 -5.82 -3.43
N TYR A 199 0.65 -5.56 -4.75
CA TYR A 199 -0.53 -5.43 -5.59
C TYR A 199 -0.89 -6.75 -6.24
N PHE A 200 -2.16 -7.12 -6.17
CA PHE A 200 -2.67 -8.39 -6.66
C PHE A 200 -3.94 -8.21 -7.46
N VAL A 201 -4.18 -9.07 -8.45
CA VAL A 201 -5.49 -9.25 -9.09
C VAL A 201 -5.83 -10.73 -9.09
N THR A 202 -7.03 -11.06 -8.62
CA THR A 202 -7.48 -12.44 -8.37
C THR A 202 -9.01 -12.51 -8.31
N THR A 203 -9.60 -13.68 -8.08
CA THR A 203 -11.03 -13.80 -7.77
C THR A 203 -11.27 -14.08 -6.29
N PRO A 204 -12.40 -13.62 -5.71
CA PRO A 204 -12.80 -13.99 -4.36
C PRO A 204 -12.85 -15.50 -4.15
N GLN A 205 -13.44 -16.24 -5.09
CA GLN A 205 -13.55 -17.70 -5.03
C GLN A 205 -12.18 -18.37 -4.88
N PHE A 206 -11.20 -17.96 -5.68
CA PHE A 206 -9.86 -18.54 -5.65
C PHE A 206 -9.13 -18.25 -4.35
N VAL A 207 -9.21 -17.00 -3.86
CA VAL A 207 -8.59 -16.62 -2.58
C VAL A 207 -9.23 -17.36 -1.42
N LEU A 208 -10.57 -17.40 -1.36
CA LEU A 208 -11.29 -18.11 -0.30
C LEU A 208 -10.99 -19.61 -0.29
N SER A 209 -10.81 -20.25 -1.46
CA SER A 209 -10.37 -21.65 -1.49
C SER A 209 -8.94 -21.84 -0.97
N GLN A 210 -8.07 -20.83 -1.07
CA GLN A 210 -6.76 -20.88 -0.43
C GLN A 210 -6.87 -20.74 1.09
N TYR A 211 -7.74 -19.87 1.61
CA TYR A 211 -8.01 -19.80 3.05
C TYR A 211 -8.58 -21.10 3.60
N GLU A 212 -9.53 -21.72 2.90
CA GLU A 212 -10.08 -23.02 3.29
C GLU A 212 -8.98 -24.08 3.43
N LYS A 213 -8.02 -24.09 2.49
CA LYS A 213 -6.91 -25.04 2.48
C LYS A 213 -5.82 -24.75 3.52
N PHE A 214 -5.43 -23.48 3.68
CA PHE A 214 -4.21 -23.11 4.42
C PHE A 214 -4.46 -22.40 5.75
N ALA A 215 -5.68 -21.89 5.97
CA ALA A 215 -6.10 -21.19 7.18
C ALA A 215 -7.59 -21.45 7.51
N PRO A 216 -8.00 -22.72 7.67
CA PRO A 216 -9.42 -23.11 7.75
C PRO A 216 -10.20 -22.41 8.88
N LYS A 217 -9.57 -22.14 10.03
CA LYS A 217 -10.21 -21.39 11.13
C LYS A 217 -10.56 -19.95 10.74
N ILE A 218 -9.66 -19.28 10.01
CA ILE A 218 -9.92 -17.93 9.50
C ILE A 218 -11.02 -18.01 8.44
N TRP A 219 -10.96 -19.00 7.56
CA TRP A 219 -11.99 -19.24 6.54
C TRP A 219 -13.39 -19.41 7.14
N GLU A 220 -13.55 -20.24 8.17
CA GLU A 220 -14.84 -20.44 8.84
C GLU A 220 -15.45 -19.12 9.33
N GLY A 221 -14.65 -18.29 10.00
CA GLY A 221 -15.12 -16.98 10.45
C GLY A 221 -15.41 -16.00 9.31
N ILE A 222 -14.63 -16.04 8.21
CA ILE A 222 -14.92 -15.26 7.00
C ILE A 222 -16.28 -15.66 6.44
N MET A 223 -16.59 -16.96 6.37
CA MET A 223 -17.86 -17.46 5.86
C MET A 223 -19.05 -17.04 6.74
N ASP A 224 -18.88 -17.00 8.05
CA ASP A 224 -19.91 -16.50 8.96
C ASP A 224 -20.17 -14.99 8.77
N ILE A 225 -19.11 -14.20 8.64
CA ILE A 225 -19.20 -12.77 8.33
C ILE A 225 -19.88 -12.56 6.97
N GLN A 226 -19.45 -13.28 5.92
CA GLN A 226 -20.04 -13.21 4.58
C GLN A 226 -21.55 -13.52 4.60
N LYS A 227 -21.98 -14.59 5.27
CA LYS A 227 -23.40 -14.96 5.39
C LYS A 227 -24.22 -13.81 5.99
N SER A 228 -23.68 -13.16 7.02
CA SER A 228 -24.33 -12.04 7.72
C SER A 228 -24.32 -10.70 6.97
N TYR A 229 -23.45 -10.52 5.97
CA TYR A 229 -23.31 -9.25 5.25
C TYR A 229 -24.64 -8.78 4.62
N LYS A 230 -24.94 -7.49 4.70
CA LYS A 230 -26.23 -6.86 4.33
C LYS A 230 -27.45 -7.35 5.14
N THR A 231 -27.24 -7.85 6.36
CA THR A 231 -28.32 -8.17 7.31
C THR A 231 -28.14 -7.40 8.62
N ASN A 232 -29.20 -7.32 9.44
CA ASN A 232 -29.14 -6.66 10.74
C ASN A 232 -28.16 -7.30 11.74
N SER A 233 -27.66 -8.52 11.47
CA SER A 233 -26.69 -9.19 12.33
C SER A 233 -25.23 -8.98 11.92
N TYR A 234 -24.96 -8.31 10.78
CA TYR A 234 -23.62 -8.14 10.24
C TYR A 234 -22.63 -7.55 11.26
N GLU A 235 -22.97 -6.39 11.83
CA GLU A 235 -22.08 -5.71 12.78
C GLU A 235 -21.80 -6.56 14.02
N LYS A 236 -22.83 -7.23 14.55
CA LYS A 236 -22.70 -8.11 15.71
C LYS A 236 -21.80 -9.32 15.42
N ILE A 237 -21.93 -9.92 14.24
CA ILE A 237 -21.11 -11.06 13.82
C ILE A 237 -19.68 -10.61 13.53
N MET A 238 -19.47 -9.50 12.82
CA MET A 238 -18.16 -8.91 12.58
C MET A 238 -17.43 -8.63 13.90
N GLN A 239 -18.08 -7.98 14.86
CA GLN A 239 -17.49 -7.64 16.16
C GLN A 239 -17.19 -8.87 17.03
N LYS A 240 -17.96 -9.95 16.89
CA LYS A 240 -17.73 -11.20 17.62
C LYS A 240 -16.63 -12.05 16.97
N THR A 241 -16.67 -12.20 15.65
CA THR A 241 -15.85 -13.17 14.92
C THR A 241 -14.47 -12.63 14.57
N TYR A 242 -14.37 -11.36 14.15
CA TYR A 242 -13.11 -10.80 13.67
C TYR A 242 -11.98 -10.78 14.73
N PRO A 243 -12.25 -10.45 16.01
CA PRO A 243 -11.23 -10.52 17.06
C PRO A 243 -10.69 -11.93 17.29
N GLU A 244 -11.42 -12.98 16.96
CA GLU A 244 -10.97 -14.37 17.15
C GLU A 244 -9.99 -14.83 16.05
N PHE A 245 -9.81 -14.04 15.00
CA PHE A 245 -8.80 -14.35 13.99
C PHE A 245 -7.39 -14.26 14.57
N GLU A 246 -6.54 -15.20 14.14
CA GLU A 246 -5.10 -15.10 14.35
C GLU A 246 -4.56 -13.82 13.69
N THR A 247 -3.62 -13.14 14.33
CA THR A 247 -2.91 -12.01 13.73
C THR A 247 -1.83 -12.55 12.80
N ILE A 248 -2.06 -12.46 11.48
CA ILE A 248 -1.17 -13.05 10.48
C ILE A 248 -1.18 -12.24 9.17
N SER A 249 -0.02 -12.14 8.51
CA SER A 249 0.10 -11.50 7.21
C SER A 249 -0.57 -12.35 6.10
N PHE A 250 -0.95 -11.71 5.00
CA PHE A 250 -1.49 -12.45 3.85
C PHE A 250 -0.43 -13.33 3.18
N ASP A 251 0.83 -12.89 3.23
CA ASP A 251 1.97 -13.64 2.72
C ASP A 251 2.13 -15.00 3.41
N SER A 252 2.21 -14.98 4.74
CA SER A 252 2.38 -16.20 5.53
C SER A 252 1.10 -17.04 5.56
N ALA A 253 -0.08 -16.41 5.52
CA ALA A 253 -1.34 -17.15 5.46
C ALA A 253 -1.50 -17.89 4.13
N ILE A 254 -1.24 -17.22 2.99
CA ILE A 254 -1.62 -17.69 1.66
C ILE A 254 -0.43 -17.72 0.67
N LEU A 255 0.25 -16.59 0.43
CA LEU A 255 1.14 -16.45 -0.74
C LEU A 255 2.38 -17.35 -0.69
N GLU A 256 2.93 -17.64 0.50
CA GLU A 256 4.06 -18.57 0.64
C GLU A 256 3.68 -20.03 0.39
N LYS A 257 2.37 -20.36 0.44
CA LYS A 257 1.84 -21.73 0.36
C LYS A 257 1.11 -22.01 -0.96
N ILE A 258 0.80 -20.96 -1.72
CA ILE A 258 0.02 -21.06 -2.96
C ILE A 258 0.79 -21.85 -4.02
N ASP A 259 0.05 -22.59 -4.85
CA ASP A 259 0.62 -23.29 -6.00
C ASP A 259 1.15 -22.26 -7.01
N THR A 260 2.46 -22.28 -7.26
CA THR A 260 3.14 -21.34 -8.15
C THR A 260 2.64 -21.42 -9.59
N ASP A 261 2.09 -22.56 -10.02
CA ASP A 261 1.51 -22.72 -11.37
C ASP A 261 0.21 -21.92 -11.56
N LYS A 262 -0.40 -21.45 -10.45
CA LYS A 262 -1.58 -20.56 -10.45
C LYS A 262 -1.20 -19.08 -10.33
N VAL A 263 0.09 -18.77 -10.26
CA VAL A 263 0.59 -17.43 -10.01
C VAL A 263 1.35 -16.89 -11.20
N PHE A 264 1.03 -15.65 -11.57
CA PHE A 264 1.68 -14.96 -12.67
C PHE A 264 2.11 -13.56 -12.26
N VAL A 265 3.00 -12.95 -13.05
CA VAL A 265 3.60 -11.65 -12.73
C VAL A 265 3.49 -10.72 -13.91
N ILE A 266 2.99 -9.50 -13.67
CA ILE A 266 3.14 -8.37 -14.58
C ILE A 266 4.16 -7.42 -13.97
N ALA A 267 5.34 -7.29 -14.60
CA ALA A 267 6.39 -6.37 -14.14
C ALA A 267 6.39 -5.09 -14.98
N ALA A 268 5.93 -3.99 -14.39
CA ALA A 268 5.78 -2.70 -15.07
C ALA A 268 6.51 -1.57 -14.32
N ASP A 269 6.90 -0.52 -15.04
CA ASP A 269 7.30 0.73 -14.39
C ASP A 269 6.07 1.62 -14.18
N LEU A 270 5.61 1.65 -12.93
CA LEU A 270 4.46 2.41 -12.45
C LEU A 270 4.89 3.76 -11.85
N GLY A 271 6.20 4.02 -11.73
CA GLY A 271 6.70 5.10 -10.87
C GLY A 271 6.20 4.94 -9.43
N TRP A 272 6.15 3.69 -8.94
CA TRP A 272 5.69 3.35 -7.60
C TRP A 272 6.74 3.70 -6.52
N SER A 273 6.26 4.12 -5.36
CA SER A 273 7.03 4.24 -4.12
C SER A 273 6.15 3.90 -2.91
N ASP A 274 6.70 3.14 -1.97
CA ASP A 274 6.13 2.98 -0.62
C ASP A 274 6.44 4.27 0.16
N VAL A 275 5.42 5.12 0.35
CA VAL A 275 5.54 6.35 1.15
C VAL A 275 5.50 5.97 2.62
N GLY A 276 6.57 5.30 3.04
CA GLY A 276 6.76 4.80 4.39
C GLY A 276 7.82 5.56 5.17
N ALA A 277 8.56 6.46 4.53
CA ALA A 277 9.64 7.26 5.09
C ALA A 277 9.96 8.46 4.18
N TRP A 278 10.62 9.50 4.72
CA TRP A 278 10.85 10.77 4.02
C TRP A 278 11.79 10.64 2.81
N GLU A 279 12.82 9.81 2.89
CA GLU A 279 13.73 9.50 1.78
C GLU A 279 12.98 8.85 0.61
N ALA A 280 12.08 7.91 0.88
CA ALA A 280 11.28 7.24 -0.15
C ALA A 280 10.28 8.20 -0.83
N LEU A 281 9.78 9.19 -0.10
CA LEU A 281 8.96 10.25 -0.65
C LEU A 281 9.78 11.18 -1.56
N LYS A 282 10.97 11.61 -1.12
CA LYS A 282 11.86 12.42 -1.95
C LYS A 282 12.15 11.73 -3.27
N GLU A 283 12.53 10.44 -3.21
CA GLU A 283 12.81 9.63 -4.39
C GLU A 283 11.60 9.49 -5.34
N ALA A 284 10.38 9.50 -4.79
CA ALA A 284 9.16 9.42 -5.57
C ALA A 284 8.86 10.72 -6.34
N LEU A 285 9.18 11.86 -5.72
CA LEU A 285 8.85 13.19 -6.23
C LEU A 285 9.93 13.74 -7.16
N GLN A 286 11.20 13.46 -6.88
CA GLN A 286 12.32 13.98 -7.67
C GLN A 286 12.32 13.44 -9.12
N ILE A 287 12.78 14.28 -10.04
CA ILE A 287 13.11 14.02 -11.43
C ILE A 287 14.60 13.66 -11.56
N SER A 288 15.47 14.25 -10.73
CA SER A 288 16.90 13.92 -10.69
C SER A 288 17.43 13.75 -9.26
N ILE A 289 18.58 13.05 -9.10
CA ILE A 289 19.17 12.78 -7.77
C ILE A 289 19.63 14.05 -7.04
N HIS A 290 20.02 15.09 -7.77
CA HIS A 290 20.50 16.35 -7.19
C HIS A 290 19.38 17.35 -6.90
N GLU A 291 18.15 17.04 -7.28
CA GLU A 291 17.02 17.94 -7.14
C GLU A 291 16.63 18.13 -5.67
N ASN A 292 16.35 19.38 -5.31
CA ASN A 292 15.69 19.74 -4.08
C ASN A 292 14.18 19.58 -4.28
N VAL A 293 13.54 18.79 -3.43
CA VAL A 293 12.10 18.62 -3.43
C VAL A 293 11.53 19.51 -2.32
N THR A 294 10.77 20.53 -2.68
CA THR A 294 10.26 21.53 -1.73
C THR A 294 8.73 21.62 -1.72
N LYS A 295 8.15 21.91 -0.57
CA LYS A 295 6.72 22.23 -0.40
C LYS A 295 6.55 23.40 0.57
N GLY A 296 5.64 24.31 0.26
CA GLY A 296 5.37 25.51 1.07
C GLY A 296 6.36 26.64 0.84
N LYS A 297 6.45 27.57 1.79
CA LYS A 297 7.36 28.74 1.72
C LYS A 297 8.79 28.31 2.00
N VAL A 298 9.56 28.07 0.94
CA VAL A 298 10.94 27.59 1.01
C VAL A 298 11.82 28.35 0.03
N MET A 299 13.00 28.78 0.47
CA MET A 299 14.06 29.32 -0.37
C MET A 299 15.36 28.57 -0.13
N LEU A 300 15.96 28.05 -1.20
CA LEU A 300 17.23 27.33 -1.15
C LEU A 300 18.22 27.95 -2.13
N GLU A 301 19.41 28.29 -1.66
CA GLU A 301 20.53 28.78 -2.47
C GLU A 301 21.71 27.81 -2.33
N GLY A 302 22.45 27.54 -3.40
CA GLY A 302 23.64 26.66 -3.38
C GLY A 302 23.38 25.22 -2.91
N SER A 303 22.12 24.80 -2.81
CA SER A 303 21.72 23.56 -2.15
C SER A 303 21.37 22.44 -3.15
N SER A 304 21.60 21.17 -2.77
CA SER A 304 21.29 20.00 -3.62
C SER A 304 20.84 18.76 -2.85
N ASP A 305 20.02 17.91 -3.49
CA ASP A 305 19.56 16.62 -2.92
C ASP A 305 18.83 16.76 -1.56
N ASN A 306 18.04 17.81 -1.37
CA ASN A 306 17.28 18.04 -0.12
C ASN A 306 15.78 17.72 -0.26
N LEU A 307 15.12 17.40 0.85
CA LEU A 307 13.66 17.40 0.97
C LEU A 307 13.25 18.44 2.02
N VAL A 308 12.54 19.50 1.61
CA VAL A 308 12.15 20.60 2.51
C VAL A 308 10.66 20.84 2.42
N PHE A 309 9.91 20.30 3.38
CA PHE A 309 8.46 20.46 3.46
C PHE A 309 8.10 21.39 4.61
N ASN A 310 7.51 22.51 4.26
CA ASN A 310 7.06 23.52 5.20
C ASN A 310 5.53 23.62 5.17
N TYR A 311 4.89 23.21 6.26
CA TYR A 311 3.44 23.24 6.43
C TYR A 311 2.96 24.51 7.15
N THR A 312 3.88 25.38 7.55
CA THR A 312 3.59 26.62 8.27
C THR A 312 3.69 27.84 7.35
N ASP A 313 3.26 29.00 7.86
CA ASP A 313 3.41 30.29 7.16
C ASP A 313 4.80 30.93 7.28
N GLN A 314 5.68 30.41 8.13
CA GLN A 314 7.05 30.89 8.28
C GLN A 314 7.87 30.58 7.01
N LEU A 315 8.79 31.45 6.60
CA LEU A 315 9.71 31.14 5.51
C LEU A 315 10.86 30.25 6.00
N VAL A 316 11.10 29.11 5.34
CA VAL A 316 12.29 28.27 5.56
C VAL A 316 13.35 28.66 4.54
N VAL A 317 14.53 29.10 5.01
CA VAL A 317 15.67 29.47 4.16
C VAL A 317 16.84 28.53 4.43
N GLY A 318 17.42 27.95 3.37
CA GLY A 318 18.61 27.11 3.43
C GLY A 318 19.68 27.59 2.45
N LEU A 319 20.93 27.60 2.90
CA LEU A 319 22.10 27.96 2.09
C LEU A 319 23.08 26.78 2.13
N ASP A 320 23.60 26.38 0.96
CA ASP A 320 24.62 25.34 0.79
C ASP A 320 24.26 23.99 1.46
N LEU A 321 22.97 23.65 1.54
CA LEU A 321 22.51 22.40 2.14
C LEU A 321 22.68 21.23 1.16
N SER A 322 23.13 20.09 1.66
CA SER A 322 23.26 18.87 0.86
C SER A 322 22.73 17.67 1.63
N LYS A 323 21.83 16.89 1.01
CA LYS A 323 21.29 15.65 1.58
C LYS A 323 20.59 15.82 2.93
N VAL A 324 19.83 16.92 3.09
CA VAL A 324 19.08 17.21 4.32
C VAL A 324 17.58 17.02 4.11
N ILE A 325 16.91 16.55 5.17
CA ILE A 325 15.47 16.52 5.30
C ILE A 325 15.06 17.57 6.34
N ILE A 326 14.16 18.46 5.94
CA ILE A 326 13.60 19.51 6.79
C ILE A 326 12.08 19.42 6.71
N ILE A 327 11.42 19.10 7.82
CA ILE A 327 9.97 19.02 7.91
C ILE A 327 9.51 19.99 9.00
N ASN A 328 8.81 21.05 8.60
CA ASN A 328 8.32 22.08 9.51
C ASN A 328 6.79 21.97 9.63
N THR A 329 6.30 21.56 10.80
CA THR A 329 4.89 21.60 11.20
C THR A 329 4.66 22.70 12.24
N ASP A 330 3.41 22.94 12.63
CA ASP A 330 3.07 24.03 13.56
C ASP A 330 3.74 23.92 14.93
N ASP A 331 4.06 22.69 15.36
CA ASP A 331 4.55 22.35 16.69
C ASP A 331 5.92 21.67 16.70
N VAL A 332 6.43 21.22 15.54
CA VAL A 332 7.71 20.52 15.43
C VAL A 332 8.45 20.87 14.14
N LEU A 333 9.74 21.17 14.28
CA LEU A 333 10.71 21.24 13.19
C LEU A 333 11.66 20.05 13.27
N LEU A 334 11.55 19.12 12.32
CA LEU A 334 12.53 18.05 12.14
C LEU A 334 13.59 18.48 11.13
N VAL A 335 14.86 18.37 11.52
CA VAL A 335 16.02 18.55 10.63
C VAL A 335 16.96 17.37 10.81
N CYS A 336 17.26 16.64 9.74
CA CYS A 336 18.23 15.56 9.79
C CYS A 336 18.89 15.31 8.43
N PRO A 337 20.10 14.71 8.41
CA PRO A 337 20.63 14.12 7.19
C PRO A 337 19.66 13.07 6.65
N LYS A 338 19.56 12.96 5.32
CA LYS A 338 18.71 11.98 4.63
C LYS A 338 19.00 10.54 5.07
N ASP A 339 20.26 10.22 5.32
CA ASP A 339 20.69 8.88 5.76
C ASP A 339 20.30 8.58 7.23
N SER A 340 19.79 9.57 7.98
CA SER A 340 19.35 9.42 9.37
C SER A 340 17.87 9.09 9.51
N VAL A 341 17.07 9.03 8.43
CA VAL A 341 15.64 8.70 8.53
C VAL A 341 15.32 7.40 9.29
N PRO A 342 16.09 6.30 9.15
CA PRO A 342 15.84 5.09 9.94
C PRO A 342 15.87 5.32 11.47
N GLN A 343 16.50 6.39 11.93
CA GLN A 343 16.59 6.76 13.34
C GLN A 343 15.32 7.46 13.86
N ILE A 344 14.50 8.05 12.99
CA ILE A 344 13.28 8.78 13.38
C ILE A 344 12.33 7.88 14.18
N LYS A 345 12.13 6.63 13.73
CA LYS A 345 11.27 5.69 14.46
C LYS A 345 11.75 5.46 15.90
N LYS A 346 13.06 5.22 16.07
CA LYS A 346 13.67 5.01 17.40
C LYS A 346 13.56 6.26 18.27
N PHE A 347 13.72 7.43 17.67
CA PHE A 347 13.57 8.71 18.38
C PHE A 347 12.14 8.92 18.87
N VAL A 348 11.13 8.72 18.01
CA VAL A 348 9.71 8.84 18.40
C VAL A 348 9.34 7.84 19.49
N GLU A 349 9.84 6.60 19.40
CA GLU A 349 9.66 5.59 20.45
C GLU A 349 10.25 6.05 21.80
N SER A 350 11.36 6.80 21.79
CA SER A 350 12.00 7.33 23.00
C SER A 350 11.25 8.48 23.67
N LEU A 351 10.26 9.10 22.99
CA LEU A 351 9.44 10.17 23.56
C LEU A 351 8.34 9.63 24.49
N SER A 352 8.08 8.33 24.50
CA SER A 352 7.09 7.72 25.40
C SER A 352 7.49 7.93 26.86
N GLY A 353 6.58 8.42 27.70
CA GLY A 353 6.85 8.75 29.10
C GLY A 353 7.64 10.04 29.31
N THR A 354 7.90 10.82 28.25
CA THR A 354 8.49 12.17 28.35
C THR A 354 7.40 13.24 28.30
N GLU A 355 7.76 14.50 28.56
CA GLU A 355 6.84 15.65 28.40
C GLU A 355 6.36 15.85 26.96
N TYR A 356 7.01 15.21 25.98
CA TYR A 356 6.73 15.30 24.54
C TYR A 356 5.97 14.08 23.99
N GLU A 357 5.39 13.23 24.86
CA GLU A 357 4.67 12.02 24.41
C GLU A 357 3.45 12.35 23.54
N ASP A 358 2.84 13.51 23.73
CA ASP A 358 1.73 14.02 22.92
C ASP A 358 2.13 14.32 21.46
N LEU A 359 3.44 14.46 21.20
CA LEU A 359 3.98 14.63 19.85
C LEU A 359 4.15 13.31 19.08
N THR A 360 3.84 12.14 19.67
CA THR A 360 4.14 10.80 19.09
C THR A 360 3.10 10.22 18.12
#